data_AF-A0A4Y7ZJN5-F1
#
_entry.id   AF-A0A4Y7ZJN5-F1
#
_cell.length_a   1.000
_cell.length_b   1.000
_cell.length_c   1.000
_cell.angle_alpha   90.00
_cell.angle_beta   90.00
_cell.angle_gamma   90.00
#
_symmetry.space_group_name_H-M   'P 1'
#
loop_
_entity.id
_entity.type
_entity.pdbx_description
1 polymer ?
#
loop_
_entity_poly.entity_id
_entity_poly.type
_entity_poly.pdbx_seq_one_letter_code
_entity_poly.pdbx_strand_id
1 'polypeptide(L)' 'MDFFSMLLSDPVVAASIAVIAVTCGILSYLAYYFIKNIINAKPPQ' A
#
# COMPACT_ATOMS: atom_id res chain seq x y z
N MET A 1 14.09 18.77 -6.20
CA MET A 1 14.00 18.14 -4.87
C MET A 1 13.38 19.06 -3.82
N ASP A 2 13.42 20.39 -4.01
CA ASP A 2 12.85 21.35 -3.06
C ASP A 2 11.35 21.19 -2.76
N PHE A 3 10.52 20.79 -3.74
CA PHE A 3 9.09 20.62 -3.52
C PHE A 3 8.75 19.47 -2.54
N PHE A 4 9.45 18.35 -2.66
CA PHE A 4 9.28 17.21 -1.75
C PHE A 4 9.91 17.48 -0.38
N SER A 5 11.04 18.19 -0.33
CA SER A 5 11.63 18.66 0.93
C SER A 5 10.72 19.65 1.66
N MET A 6 10.04 20.52 0.93
CA MET A 6 9.04 21.45 1.49
C MET A 6 7.79 20.71 1.98
N LEU A 7 7.28 19.73 1.23
CA LEU A 7 6.15 18.89 1.65
C LEU A 7 6.47 18.01 2.85
N LEU A 8 7.64 17.37 2.89
CA LEU A 8 8.04 16.48 3.98
C LEU A 8 8.56 17.23 5.22
N SER A 9 8.80 18.55 5.11
CA SER A 9 9.14 19.39 6.25
C SER A 9 7.94 19.65 7.18
N ASP A 10 6.71 19.50 6.67
CA ASP A 10 5.51 19.58 7.47
C ASP A 10 5.20 18.19 8.10
N PRO A 11 5.23 18.07 9.44
CA PRO A 11 5.01 16.81 10.13
C PRO A 11 3.63 16.19 9.84
N VAL A 12 2.61 17.00 9.53
CA VAL A 12 1.25 16.52 9.20
C VAL A 12 1.23 15.86 7.83
N VAL A 13 1.95 16.44 6.86
CA VAL A 13 2.04 15.90 5.50
C VAL A 13 2.86 14.61 5.50
N ALA A 14 3.98 14.57 6.24
CA ALA A 14 4.78 13.36 6.42
C ALA A 14 3.97 12.21 7.04
N ALA A 15 3.18 12.50 8.09
CA ALA A 15 2.29 11.52 8.71
C ALA A 15 1.20 11.03 7.73
N SER A 16 0.64 11.93 6.93
CA SER A 16 -0.38 11.58 5.93
C SER A 16 0.16 10.66 4.84
N ILE A 17 1.39 10.93 4.36
CA ILE A 17 2.08 10.06 3.38
C ILE A 17 2.35 8.68 3.99
N ALA A 18 2.76 8.61 5.25
CA ALA A 18 2.98 7.34 5.94
C ALA A 18 1.68 6.51 6.03
N VAL A 19 0.54 7.14 6.36
CA VAL A 19 -0.77 6.47 6.39
C VAL A 19 -1.18 5.96 5.01
N ILE A 20 -0.96 6.75 3.95
CA ILE A 20 -1.24 6.33 2.58
C ILE A 20 -0.38 5.11 2.20
N ALA A 21 0.91 5.15 2.52
CA ALA A 21 1.83 4.04 2.23
C ALA A 21 1.41 2.73 2.94
N VAL A 22 1.02 2.83 4.22
CA VAL A 22 0.51 1.68 4.99
C VAL A 22 -0.79 1.16 4.39
N THR A 23 -1.72 2.05 4.02
CA THR A 23 -3.01 1.68 3.42
C THR A 23 -2.80 0.96 2.09
N CYS A 24 -1.92 1.48 1.23
CA CYS A 24 -1.53 0.82 -0.01
C CYS A 24 -0.92 -0.56 0.24
N GLY A 25 -0.05 -0.69 1.25
CA GLY A 25 0.55 -1.98 1.61
C GLY A 25 -0.49 -3.03 2.01
N ILE A 26 -1.49 -2.65 2.81
CA ILE A 26 -2.60 -3.53 3.21
C ILE A 26 -3.42 -3.94 1.99
N LEU A 27 -3.77 -3.00 1.12
CA LEU A 27 -4.53 -3.29 -0.11
C LEU A 27 -3.77 -4.23 -1.03
N SER A 28 -2.47 -4.02 -1.23
CA SER A 28 -1.62 -4.91 -2.03
C SER A 28 -1.53 -6.31 -1.43
N TYR A 29 -1.43 -6.44 -0.10
CA TYR A 29 -1.43 -7.73 0.57
C TYR A 29 -2.76 -8.48 0.37
N LEU A 30 -3.90 -7.78 0.52
CA LEU A 30 -5.22 -8.36 0.28
C LEU A 30 -5.40 -8.80 -1.17
N ALA A 31 -4.98 -7.97 -2.14
CA ALA A 31 -5.02 -8.32 -3.55
C ALA A 31 -4.15 -9.55 -3.85
N TYR A 32 -2.93 -9.62 -3.31
CA TYR A 32 -2.06 -10.78 -3.45
C TYR A 32 -2.69 -12.05 -2.86
N TYR A 33 -3.25 -11.95 -1.65
CA TYR A 33 -3.94 -13.07 -0.99
C TYR A 33 -5.13 -13.56 -1.81
N PHE A 34 -5.94 -12.64 -2.35
CA PHE A 34 -7.09 -12.96 -3.18
C PHE A 34 -6.66 -13.67 -4.47
N ILE A 35 -5.68 -13.13 -5.19
CA ILE A 35 -5.16 -13.75 -6.42
C ILE A 35 -4.59 -15.15 -6.11
N LYS A 36 -3.79 -15.28 -5.07
CA LYS A 36 -3.13 -16.55 -4.73
C LYS A 36 -4.10 -17.63 -4.28
N ASN A 37 -5.11 -17.29 -3.48
CA ASN A 37 -5.95 -18.29 -2.82
C ASN A 37 -7.34 -18.44 -3.44
N ILE A 38 -7.81 -17.48 -4.24
CA ILE A 38 -9.14 -17.55 -4.87
C ILE A 38 -8.98 -17.79 -6.38
N ILE A 39 -8.10 -17.05 -7.05
CA ILE A 39 -7.91 -17.22 -8.50
C ILE A 39 -7.04 -18.45 -8.81
N ASN A 40 -5.95 -18.64 -8.06
CA ASN A 40 -5.05 -19.79 -8.23
C ASN A 40 -5.46 -21.02 -7.38
N ALA A 41 -6.66 -21.02 -6.79
CA ALA A 41 -7.25 -22.24 -6.26
C ALA A 41 -7.51 -23.19 -7.42
N LYS A 42 -6.52 -24.05 -7.69
CA LYS A 42 -6.63 -25.15 -8.65
C LYS A 42 -7.90 -25.95 -8.28
N PRO A 43 -8.82 -26.21 -9.24
CA PRO A 43 -9.92 -27.11 -8.95
C PRO A 43 -9.33 -28.45 -8.47
N PRO A 44 -9.90 -29.08 -7.42
CA PRO A 44 -9.42 -30.36 -6.92
C PRO A 44 -9.41 -31.33 -8.10
N GLN A 45 -8.21 -31.84 -8.43
CA GLN A 45 -8.03 -32.93 -9.40
C GLN A 45 -8.42 -34.25 -8.76
#